data_AF-A0A2V8QLV4-F1
#
_entry.id   AF-A0A2V8QLV4-F1
#
_cell.length_a   1.000
_cell.length_b   1.000
_cell.length_c   1.000
_cell.angle_alpha   90.00
_cell.angle_beta   90.00
_cell.angle_gamma   90.00
#
_symmetry.space_group_name_H-M   'P 1'
#
loop_
_entity.id
_entity.type
_entity.pdbx_description
1 polymer ?
#
loop_
_entity_poly.entity_id
_entity_poly.type
_entity_poly.pdbx_seq_one_letter_code
_entity_poly.pdbx_strand_id
1 'polypeptide(L)'
;MTATDWFAKRNQIILDHPKEEQLIVRQWEWVPGQVIPPDSLTVKPEIKAGFVFANYFNPGEHRAVIDPRAKDILIELGENKLQVVTQKK
;
A
#
# COMPACT_ATOMS: atom_id res chain seq x y z
N MET A 1 -8.48 8.32 5.66
CA MET A 1 -7.22 8.11 6.40
C MET A 1 -6.08 8.54 5.50
N THR A 2 -5.28 9.51 5.94
CA THR A 2 -4.08 9.96 5.21
C THR A 2 -2.91 9.00 5.46
N ALA A 3 -1.80 9.14 4.72
CA ALA A 3 -0.57 8.40 5.04
C ALA A 3 -0.05 8.73 6.44
N THR A 4 0.01 10.00 6.82
CA THR A 4 0.44 10.40 8.17
C THR A 4 -0.40 9.73 9.26
N ASP A 5 -1.73 9.69 9.10
CA ASP A 5 -2.62 8.97 10.03
C ASP A 5 -2.29 7.47 10.11
N TRP A 6 -2.08 6.83 8.95
CA TRP A 6 -1.73 5.42 8.88
C TRP A 6 -0.42 5.15 9.63
N PHE A 7 0.65 5.89 9.32
CA PHE A 7 1.94 5.68 9.96
C PHE A 7 1.92 5.96 11.47
N ALA A 8 1.09 6.89 11.94
CA ALA A 8 0.90 7.15 13.36
C ALA A 8 0.08 6.08 14.10
N LYS A 9 -0.90 5.46 13.43
CA LYS A 9 -1.90 4.58 14.09
C LYS A 9 -1.81 3.10 13.69
N ARG A 10 -0.99 2.74 12.69
CA ARG A 10 -0.95 1.38 12.10
C ARG A 10 -0.81 0.27 13.14
N ASN A 11 0.01 0.47 14.17
CA ASN A 11 0.25 -0.54 15.19
C ASN A 11 -1.04 -0.83 15.98
N GLN A 12 -1.79 0.22 16.35
CA GLN A 12 -3.07 0.05 17.02
C GLN A 12 -4.10 -0.61 16.10
N ILE A 13 -4.16 -0.20 14.83
CA ILE A 13 -5.09 -0.80 13.85
C ILE A 13 -4.81 -2.30 13.69
N ILE A 14 -3.53 -2.70 13.59
CA ILE A 14 -3.16 -4.12 13.49
C ILE A 14 -3.60 -4.89 14.75
N LEU A 15 -3.41 -4.31 15.94
CA LEU A 15 -3.83 -4.92 17.21
C LEU A 15 -5.36 -5.02 17.36
N ASP A 16 -6.10 -4.03 16.85
CA ASP A 16 -7.56 -4.00 16.88
C ASP A 16 -8.20 -4.98 15.89
N HIS A 17 -7.43 -5.47 14.91
CA HIS A 17 -7.84 -6.46 13.92
C HIS A 17 -7.02 -7.76 14.03
N PRO A 18 -7.01 -8.44 15.19
CA PRO A 18 -6.14 -9.61 15.44
C PRO A 18 -6.60 -10.86 14.69
N LYS A 19 -7.78 -10.86 14.07
CA LYS A 19 -8.16 -11.87 13.08
C LYS A 19 -7.46 -11.52 11.77
N GLU A 20 -6.20 -11.95 11.66
CA GLU A 20 -5.28 -11.74 10.52
C GLU A 20 -5.91 -12.02 9.14
N GLU A 21 -7.03 -12.74 9.10
CA GLU A 21 -7.77 -13.05 7.88
C GLU A 21 -8.39 -11.83 7.19
N GLN A 22 -8.74 -10.77 7.92
CA GLN A 22 -9.48 -9.63 7.38
C GLN A 22 -8.60 -8.41 7.07
N LEU A 23 -7.37 -8.38 7.60
CA LEU A 23 -6.41 -7.30 7.39
C LEU A 23 -5.01 -7.90 7.19
N ILE A 24 -4.49 -7.78 5.98
CA ILE A 24 -3.12 -8.15 5.64
C ILE A 24 -2.31 -6.86 5.49
N VAL A 25 -1.25 -6.70 6.29
CA VAL A 25 -0.35 -5.55 6.21
C VAL A 25 1.02 -5.99 5.75
N ARG A 26 1.54 -5.33 4.72
CA ARG A 26 2.93 -5.47 4.24
C ARG A 26 3.61 -4.12 4.26
N GLN A 27 4.91 -4.13 4.53
CA GLN A 27 5.72 -2.93 4.67
C GLN A 27 7.05 -3.14 3.96
N TRP A 28 7.53 -2.09 3.32
CA TRP A 28 8.81 -2.06 2.64
C TRP A 28 9.49 -0.73 2.91
N GLU A 29 10.82 -0.75 2.87
CA GLU A 29 11.67 0.43 2.86
C GLU A 29 12.50 0.38 1.57
N TRP A 30 12.37 1.42 0.74
CA TRP A 30 13.04 1.51 -0.56
C TRP A 30 13.86 2.79 -0.63
N VAL A 31 14.96 2.75 -1.38
CA VAL A 31 15.82 3.91 -1.64
C VAL A 31 15.68 4.37 -3.11
N PRO A 32 15.86 5.68 -3.41
CA PRO A 32 15.81 6.17 -4.78
C PRO A 32 16.80 5.45 -5.71
N GLY A 33 16.35 5.10 -6.92
CA GLY A 33 17.16 4.40 -7.93
C GLY A 33 17.28 2.88 -7.73
N GLN A 34 16.67 2.32 -6.69
CA GLN A 34 16.62 0.88 -6.48
C GLN A 34 15.74 0.18 -7.53
N VAL A 35 16.27 -0.89 -8.14
CA VAL A 35 15.48 -1.81 -8.97
C VAL A 35 14.83 -2.84 -8.05
N ILE A 36 13.50 -2.81 -7.97
CA ILE A 36 12.73 -3.70 -7.09
C ILE A 36 12.15 -4.83 -7.95
N PRO A 37 12.38 -6.11 -7.62
CA PRO A 37 11.73 -7.21 -8.33
C PRO A 37 10.22 -7.20 -8.07
N PRO A 38 9.39 -7.74 -8.99
CA PRO A 38 7.97 -7.89 -8.75
C PRO A 38 7.71 -8.71 -7.47
N ASP A 39 6.86 -8.19 -6.58
CA ASP A 39 6.36 -8.92 -5.40
C ASP A 39 4.96 -9.46 -5.70
N SER A 40 4.63 -10.62 -5.13
CA SER A 40 3.33 -11.26 -5.29
C SER A 40 2.67 -11.43 -3.94
N LEU A 41 1.40 -11.04 -3.86
CA LEU A 41 0.59 -11.18 -2.66
C LEU A 41 -0.64 -12.01 -2.97
N THR A 42 -0.81 -13.13 -2.29
CA THR A 42 -2.05 -13.90 -2.37
C THR A 42 -3.12 -13.22 -1.53
N VAL A 43 -4.15 -12.72 -2.19
CA VAL A 43 -5.25 -12.01 -1.53
C VAL A 43 -6.47 -12.93 -1.41
N LYS A 44 -6.99 -13.09 -0.19
CA LYS A 44 -8.17 -13.92 0.06
C LYS A 44 -9.42 -13.32 -0.60
N PRO A 45 -10.42 -14.13 -1.03
CA PRO A 45 -11.55 -13.62 -1.78
C PRO A 45 -12.44 -12.59 -1.09
N GLU A 46 -12.47 -12.62 0.24
CA GLU A 46 -13.22 -11.72 1.11
C GLU A 46 -12.68 -10.28 1.14
N ILE A 47 -11.41 -10.07 0.76
CA ILE A 47 -10.79 -8.75 0.73
C ILE A 47 -11.41 -7.90 -0.39
N LYS A 48 -11.92 -6.72 -0.01
CA LYS A 48 -12.70 -5.84 -0.89
C LYS A 48 -11.88 -4.72 -1.53
N ALA A 49 -10.80 -4.30 -0.89
CA ALA A 49 -9.96 -3.21 -1.36
C ALA A 49 -8.56 -3.35 -0.77
N GLY A 50 -7.56 -2.81 -1.46
CA GLY A 50 -6.24 -2.57 -0.92
C GLY A 50 -5.95 -1.07 -0.82
N PHE A 51 -5.07 -0.70 0.10
CA PHE A 51 -4.58 0.67 0.22
C PHE A 51 -3.06 0.64 0.24
N VAL A 52 -2.45 1.57 -0.50
CA VAL A 52 -1.01 1.81 -0.48
C VAL A 52 -0.78 3.18 0.12
N PHE A 53 0.17 3.28 1.05
CA PHE A 53 0.56 4.52 1.71
C PHE A 53 2.06 4.73 1.54
N ALA A 54 2.47 5.94 1.21
CA ALA A 54 3.87 6.34 1.13
C ALA A 54 4.18 7.40 2.20
N ASN A 55 5.26 7.21 2.95
CA ASN A 55 5.63 8.10 4.06
C ASN A 55 6.54 9.25 3.61
N TYR A 56 6.04 10.12 2.72
CA TYR A 56 6.82 11.29 2.29
C TYR A 56 6.89 12.36 3.38
N PHE A 57 7.96 13.17 3.36
CA PHE A 57 8.14 14.29 4.30
C PHE A 57 7.19 15.46 4.06
N ASN A 58 6.78 15.69 2.82
CA ASN A 58 5.83 16.76 2.50
C ASN A 58 4.41 16.38 2.96
N PRO A 59 3.57 17.35 3.35
CA PRO A 59 2.19 17.06 3.69
C PRO A 59 1.40 16.60 2.45
N GLY A 60 0.49 15.64 2.64
CA GLY A 60 -0.36 15.13 1.57
C GLY A 60 -1.08 13.84 1.96
N GLU A 61 -2.07 13.43 1.15
CA GLU A 61 -2.73 12.14 1.38
C GLU A 61 -1.76 10.97 1.25
N HIS A 62 -0.85 11.05 0.27
CA HIS A 62 0.17 10.03 -0.06
C HIS A 62 -0.35 8.60 -0.01
N ARG A 63 -1.59 8.43 -0.48
CA ARG A 63 -2.34 7.19 -0.44
C ARG A 63 -2.96 6.94 -1.81
N ALA A 64 -2.97 5.68 -2.21
CA ALA A 64 -3.73 5.21 -3.35
C ALA A 64 -4.61 4.02 -2.95
N VAL A 65 -5.77 3.91 -3.59
CA VAL A 65 -6.64 2.72 -3.49
C VAL A 65 -6.25 1.79 -4.63
N ILE A 66 -6.09 0.50 -4.33
CA ILE A 66 -5.80 -0.52 -5.31
C ILE A 66 -6.92 -1.57 -5.32
N ASP A 67 -7.21 -2.08 -6.50
CA ASP A 67 -8.09 -3.24 -6.64
C ASP A 67 -7.28 -4.51 -6.35
N PRO A 68 -7.59 -5.25 -5.26
CA PRO A 68 -6.88 -6.49 -4.93
C PRO A 68 -7.07 -7.59 -5.98
N ARG A 69 -7.97 -7.41 -6.96
CA ARG A 69 -8.23 -8.35 -8.05
C ARG A 69 -7.54 -7.96 -9.36
N ALA A 70 -6.90 -6.79 -9.41
CA ALA A 70 -6.08 -6.44 -10.56
C ALA A 70 -4.92 -7.44 -10.70
N LYS A 71 -4.67 -7.90 -11.93
CA LYS A 71 -3.57 -8.85 -12.20
C LYS A 71 -2.21 -8.24 -11.95
N ASP A 72 -2.00 -7.04 -12.49
CA ASP A 72 -0.73 -6.34 -12.46
C ASP A 72 -0.96 -4.90 -11.99
N ILE A 73 -0.27 -4.52 -10.91
CA ILE A 73 -0.33 -3.20 -10.32
C ILE A 73 1.09 -2.64 -10.34
N LEU A 74 1.29 -1.53 -11.06
CA LEU A 74 2.54 -0.79 -11.01
C LEU A 74 2.38 0.36 -10.00
N ILE A 75 3.27 0.40 -9.03
CA ILE A 75 3.36 1.48 -8.04
C ILE A 75 4.62 2.28 -8.36
N GLU A 76 4.43 3.55 -8.69
CA GLU A 76 5.53 4.48 -8.94
C GLU A 76 5.68 5.39 -7.72
N LEU A 77 6.86 5.33 -7.10
CA LEU A 77 7.26 6.27 -6.06
C LEU A 77 8.19 7.32 -6.67
N GLY A 78 7.65 8.50 -6.94
CA GLY A 78 8.44 9.68 -7.28
C GLY A 78 9.06 10.31 -6.03
N GLU A 79 9.71 11.47 -6.19
CA GLU A 79 10.31 12.19 -5.05
C GLU A 79 9.29 12.56 -3.97
N ASN A 80 8.09 12.97 -4.39
CA ASN A 80 7.07 13.58 -3.51
C ASN A 80 5.66 13.05 -3.78
N LYS A 81 5.54 12.03 -4.64
CA LYS A 81 4.26 11.63 -5.24
C LYS A 81 4.20 10.11 -5.42
N LEU A 82 3.16 9.53 -4.83
CA LEU A 82 2.73 8.16 -5.06
C LEU A 82 1.77 8.12 -6.26
N GLN A 83 2.01 7.22 -7.19
CA GLN A 83 1.08 6.94 -8.29
C GLN A 83 0.87 5.44 -8.42
N VAL A 84 -0.37 5.05 -8.74
CA VAL A 84 -0.71 3.67 -9.06
C VAL A 84 -1.22 3.63 -10.49
N VAL A 85 -0.55 2.81 -11.30
CA VAL A 85 -0.95 2.51 -12.67
C VAL A 85 -1.43 1.07 -12.69
N THR A 86 -2.74 0.90 -12.87
CA THR A 86 -3.30 -0.43 -13.16
C THR A 86 -3.08 -0.71 -14.64
N GLN A 87 -2.35 -1.77 -14.95
CA GLN A 87 -2.26 -2.19 -16.34
C GLN A 87 -3.58 -2.85 -16.74
N LYS A 88 -4.35 -2.17 -17.59
CA LYS A 88 -5.45 -2.82 -18.31
C LYS A 88 -4.84 -3.72 -19.37
N LYS A 89 -5.17 -5.00 -19.32
CA LYS A 89 -5.02 -5.90 -20.46
C LYS A 89 -6.07 -5.57 -21.52
#